data_AF-A0A174RB77-F1
#
_entry.id   AF-A0A174RB77-F1
#
_cell.length_a   1.000
_cell.length_b   1.000
_cell.length_c   1.000
_cell.angle_alpha   90.00
_cell.angle_beta   90.00
_cell.angle_gamma   90.00
#
_symmetry.space_group_name_H-M   'P 1'
#
loop_
_entity.id
_entity.type
_entity.pdbx_description
1 polymer ?
#
loop_
_entity_poly.entity_id
_entity_poly.type
_entity_poly.pdbx_seq_one_letter_code
_entity_poly.pdbx_strand_id
1 'polypeptide(L)' 'MAQRVSTILDADLILVLDEGRLVGAGTHGELLETCPVYRAIADSQMQREGA' A
#
# COMPACT_ATOMS: atom_id res chain seq x y z
N MET A 1 -3.25 9.88 -18.43
CA MET A 1 -3.64 10.44 -17.12
C MET A 1 -3.63 9.27 -16.14
N ALA A 2 -2.53 9.06 -15.41
CA ALA A 2 -2.39 7.89 -14.55
C ALA A 2 -3.39 7.98 -13.38
N GLN A 3 -4.18 6.94 -13.22
CA GLN A 3 -5.40 6.93 -12.43
C GLN A 3 -5.13 6.27 -11.07
N ARG A 4 -5.14 7.06 -9.99
CA ARG A 4 -5.22 6.69 -8.56
C ARG A 4 -4.07 5.95 -7.85
N VAL A 5 -3.06 5.41 -8.53
CA VAL A 5 -1.96 4.70 -7.84
C VAL A 5 -0.85 5.63 -7.34
N SER A 6 -0.58 6.74 -8.04
CA SER A 6 0.50 7.67 -7.70
C SER A 6 0.29 8.46 -6.39
N THR A 7 -0.93 8.55 -5.86
CA THR A 7 -1.19 9.32 -4.62
C THR A 7 -0.79 8.56 -3.35
N ILE A 8 -0.68 7.23 -3.40
CA ILE A 8 -0.31 6.41 -2.24
C ILE A 8 1.21 6.37 -2.06
N LEU A 9 1.96 6.41 -3.16
CA LEU A 9 3.43 6.38 -3.13
C LEU A 9 4.02 7.62 -2.45
N ASP A 10 3.41 8.79 -2.68
CA ASP A 10 3.81 10.07 -2.06
C ASP A 10 3.06 10.38 -0.76
N ALA A 11 2.34 9.41 -0.17
CA ALA A 11 1.63 9.65 1.07
C ALA A 11 2.58 9.70 2.27
N ASP A 12 2.53 10.81 3.03
CA ASP A 12 3.30 10.98 4.27
C ASP A 12 2.91 9.93 5.34
N LEU A 13 1.68 9.42 5.28
CA LEU A 13 1.17 8.40 6.20
C LEU A 13 0.11 7.54 5.52
N ILE A 14 0.31 6.22 5.59
CA ILE A 14 -0.61 5.20 5.12
C ILE A 14 -1.06 4.38 6.32
N LEU A 15 -2.37 4.12 6.42
CA LEU A 15 -2.97 3.29 7.46
C LEU A 15 -3.53 2.01 6.83
N VAL A 16 -3.07 0.87 7.31
CA VAL A 16 -3.46 -0.45 6.81
C VAL A 16 -4.46 -1.04 7.77
N LEU A 17 -5.67 -1.28 7.28
CA LEU A 17 -6.76 -1.86 8.05
C LEU A 17 -7.06 -3.28 7.57
N ASP A 18 -7.22 -4.19 8.53
CA ASP A 18 -7.69 -5.55 8.30
C ASP A 18 -8.83 -5.86 9.27
N GLU A 19 -9.99 -6.27 8.74
CA GLU A 19 -11.23 -6.48 9.50
C GLU A 19 -11.58 -5.35 10.48
N GLY A 20 -11.34 -4.10 10.08
CA GLY A 20 -11.59 -2.92 10.91
C GLY A 20 -10.55 -2.65 12.00
N ARG A 21 -9.43 -3.39 12.02
CA ARG A 21 -8.30 -3.20 12.94
C ARG A 21 -7.11 -2.60 12.22
N LEU A 22 -6.39 -1.70 12.88
CA LEU A 22 -5.14 -1.16 12.37
C LEU A 22 -4.03 -2.21 12.49
N VAL A 23 -3.49 -2.64 11.36
CA VAL A 23 -2.43 -3.67 11.27
C VAL A 23 -1.09 -3.12 10.75
N GLY A 24 -1.06 -1.85 10.32
CA GLY A 24 0.17 -1.17 9.91
C GLY A 24 -0.07 0.33 9.74
N ALA A 25 0.95 1.13 10.04
CA ALA A 25 0.95 2.56 9.79
C ALA A 25 2.37 3.04 9.45
N GLY A 26 2.52 3.88 8.43
CA GLY A 26 3.81 4.44 8.03
C GLY A 26 3.83 4.89 6.58
N THR A 27 5.00 5.22 6.07
CA THR A 27 5.23 5.52 4.65
C THR A 27 5.15 4.24 3.80
N HIS A 28 5.08 4.40 2.48
CA HIS A 28 5.09 3.27 1.55
C HIS A 28 6.29 2.34 1.76
N GLY A 29 7.50 2.91 1.86
CA GLY A 29 8.74 2.13 2.05
C GLY A 29 8.75 1.37 3.37
N GLU A 30 8.41 2.05 4.48
CA GLU A 30 8.33 1.42 5.79
C GLU A 30 7.34 0.26 5.81
N LEU A 31 6.16 0.43 5.20
CA LEU A 31 5.15 -0.61 5.17
C LEU A 31 5.51 -1.78 4.24
N LEU A 32 6.23 -1.53 3.15
CA LEU A 32 6.76 -2.62 2.32
C LEU A 32 7.70 -3.50 3.13
N GLU A 33 8.55 -2.93 3.99
CA GLU A 33 9.48 -3.69 4.82
C GLU A 33 8.82 -4.34 6.04
N THR A 34 7.90 -3.63 6.70
CA THR A 34 7.40 -3.99 8.04
C THR A 34 5.98 -4.57 8.07
N CYS A 35 5.17 -4.37 7.02
CA CYS A 35 3.76 -4.78 6.99
C CYS A 35 3.49 -5.80 5.87
N PRO A 36 3.37 -7.10 6.20
CA PRO A 36 3.15 -8.14 5.19
C PRO A 36 1.79 -8.00 4.48
N VAL A 37 0.76 -7.51 5.17
CA VAL A 37 -0.56 -7.24 4.58
C VAL A 37 -0.45 -6.14 3.52
N TYR A 38 0.24 -5.05 3.82
CA TYR A 38 0.46 -3.98 2.87
C TYR A 38 1.26 -4.44 1.64
N ARG A 39 2.34 -5.21 1.85
CA ARG A 39 3.15 -5.77 0.77
C ARG A 39 2.30 -6.62 -0.18
N ALA A 40 1.46 -7.51 0.36
CA ALA A 40 0.58 -8.35 -0.46
C ALA A 40 -0.41 -7.53 -1.30
N ILE A 41 -0.95 -6.44 -0.75
CA ILE A 41 -1.82 -5.50 -1.46
C ILE A 41 -1.04 -4.79 -2.58
N ALA A 42 0.15 -4.25 -2.27
CA ALA A 42 0.99 -3.55 -3.23
C ALA A 42 1.37 -4.46 -4.41
N ASP A 43 1.84 -5.69 -4.14
CA ASP A 43 2.18 -6.68 -5.16
C ASP A 43 0.97 -7.02 -6.06
N SER A 44 -0.22 -7.11 -5.48
CA SER A 44 -1.46 -7.39 -6.24
C SER A 44 -1.88 -6.24 -7.16
N GLN A 45 -1.55 -4.98 -6.82
CA GLN A 45 -1.83 -3.82 -7.67
C GLN A 45 -0.84 -3.73 -8.82
N MET A 46 0.46 -3.95 -8.57
CA MET A 46 1.49 -3.92 -9.61
C MET A 46 1.26 -4.99 -10.70
N GLN A 47 0.74 -6.16 -10.32
CA GLN A 47 0.37 -7.20 -11.29
C GLN A 47 -0.83 -6.81 -12.17
N ARG A 48 -1.71 -5.91 -11.71
CA ARG A 48 -2.89 -5.46 -12.48
C ARG A 48 -2.58 -4.34 -13.45
N GLU A 49 -1.47 -3.62 -13.27
CA GLU A 49 -1.04 -2.55 -14.18
C GLU A 49 -0.24 -3.08 -15.39
N GLY A 50 0.15 -4.37 -15.37
CA GLY A 50 0.91 -5.04 -16.43
C GLY A 50 0.11 -5.94 -17.38
N ALA A 51 -1.23 -5.78 -17.48
CA ALA A 51 -2.11 -6.60 -18.32
C ALA A 51 -2.84 -5.77 -19.40
#